data_AF-A0A3D2UDN3-F1
#
_entry.id   AF-A0A3D2UDN3-F1
#
_cell.length_a   1.000
_cell.length_b   1.000
_cell.length_c   1.000
_cell.angle_alpha   90.00
_cell.angle_beta   90.00
_cell.angle_gamma   90.00
#
_symmetry.space_group_name_H-M   'P 1'
#
loop_
_entity.id
_entity.type
_entity.pdbx_description
1 polymer ?
#
loop_
_entity_poly.entity_id
_entity_poly.type
_entity_poly.pdbx_seq_one_letter_code
_entity_poly.pdbx_strand_id
1 'polypeptide(L)'
;MYRNNLENISLRLMAVISAFLLGACSNEEVAKISKINAGKMFYEATCLSCHGEGGLGDGPMAEMLPVRPPPLTEHLAHHPIDQLVQIIRDGVPPAMPPTPLTDDEIRLVIDYTWTLVPDSLVEELREMQREVELGVSTDTQKDTINGQEDSSSSSMSGMTHSEQMEPSDTNKN
;
A
#
# COMPACT_ATOMS: atom_id res chain seq x y z
N MET A 1 -19.61 -59.69 22.09
CA MET A 1 -19.72 -58.37 22.76
C MET A 1 -18.63 -57.37 22.33
N TYR A 2 -17.42 -57.80 21.93
CA TYR A 2 -16.33 -56.86 21.58
C TYR A 2 -16.63 -55.87 20.43
N ARG A 3 -17.37 -56.31 19.40
CA ARG A 3 -17.67 -55.50 18.20
C ARG A 3 -18.43 -54.20 18.50
N ASN A 4 -19.34 -54.22 19.48
CA ASN A 4 -20.17 -53.07 19.83
C ASN A 4 -19.36 -51.93 20.47
N ASN A 5 -18.26 -52.24 21.18
CA ASN A 5 -17.40 -51.21 21.76
C ASN A 5 -16.57 -50.48 20.68
N LEU A 6 -16.14 -51.18 19.63
CA LEU A 6 -15.39 -50.57 18.53
C LEU A 6 -16.24 -49.60 17.72
N GLU A 7 -17.50 -49.94 17.44
CA GLU A 7 -18.42 -49.02 16.73
C GLU A 7 -18.77 -47.79 17.58
N ASN A 8 -18.97 -47.95 18.90
CA ASN A 8 -19.19 -46.83 19.81
C ASN A 8 -17.97 -45.88 19.91
N ILE A 9 -16.75 -46.42 19.87
CA ILE A 9 -15.51 -45.62 19.85
C ILE A 9 -15.35 -44.90 18.51
N SER A 10 -15.59 -45.59 17.39
CA SER A 10 -15.55 -45.01 16.05
C SER A 10 -16.53 -43.84 15.90
N LEU A 11 -17.79 -44.04 16.33
CA LEU A 11 -18.83 -43.01 16.27
C LEU A 11 -18.48 -41.78 17.12
N ARG A 12 -17.87 -41.97 18.30
CA ARG A 12 -17.41 -40.87 19.16
C ARG A 12 -16.20 -40.14 18.58
N LEU A 13 -15.25 -40.84 17.97
CA LEU A 13 -14.13 -40.21 17.27
C LEU A 13 -14.61 -39.35 16.09
N MET A 14 -15.53 -39.87 15.27
CA MET A 14 -16.14 -39.11 14.16
C MET A 14 -16.89 -37.86 14.66
N ALA A 15 -17.63 -37.97 15.78
CA ALA A 15 -18.33 -36.83 16.37
C ALA A 15 -17.37 -35.75 16.91
N VAL A 16 -16.26 -36.13 17.54
CA VAL A 16 -15.24 -35.18 18.04
C VAL A 16 -14.48 -34.51 16.89
N ILE A 17 -14.11 -35.26 15.85
CA ILE A 17 -13.45 -34.70 14.65
C ILE A 17 -14.40 -33.73 13.92
N SER A 18 -15.67 -34.08 13.77
CA SER A 18 -16.72 -33.21 13.23
C SER A 18 -16.84 -31.89 14.00
N ALA A 19 -16.93 -31.96 15.33
CA ALA A 19 -17.01 -30.78 16.18
C ALA A 19 -15.76 -29.89 16.10
N PHE A 20 -14.56 -30.48 15.98
CA PHE A 20 -13.30 -29.73 15.89
C PHE A 20 -13.15 -29.01 14.53
N LEU A 21 -13.57 -29.66 13.43
CA LEU A 21 -13.56 -29.05 12.10
C LEU A 21 -14.58 -27.90 11.97
N LEU A 22 -15.74 -28.00 12.65
CA LEU A 22 -16.74 -26.93 12.69
C LEU A 22 -16.30 -25.71 13.51
N GLY A 23 -15.45 -25.89 14.54
CA GLY A 23 -15.03 -24.82 15.44
C GLY A 23 -13.86 -23.94 14.94
N ALA A 24 -13.08 -24.40 13.96
CA ALA A 24 -11.93 -23.64 13.48
C ALA A 24 -12.33 -22.43 12.60
N CYS A 25 -13.32 -22.60 11.73
CA CYS A 25 -13.70 -21.60 10.72
C CYS A 25 -14.30 -20.31 11.31
N SER A 26 -14.95 -20.37 12.48
CA SER A 26 -15.52 -19.19 13.12
C SER A 26 -14.48 -18.23 13.70
N ASN A 27 -13.30 -18.74 14.06
CA ASN A 27 -12.34 -17.99 14.85
C ASN A 27 -11.54 -16.99 14.01
N GLU A 28 -11.30 -17.31 12.74
CA GLU A 28 -10.63 -16.42 11.79
C GLU A 28 -11.51 -15.21 11.43
N GLU A 29 -12.80 -15.44 11.17
CA GLU A 29 -13.74 -14.36 10.85
C GLU A 29 -13.95 -13.40 12.05
N VAL A 30 -14.07 -13.94 13.27
CA VAL A 30 -14.12 -13.12 14.49
C VAL A 30 -12.83 -12.30 14.69
N ALA A 31 -11.66 -12.89 14.43
CA ALA A 31 -10.38 -12.18 14.50
C ALA A 31 -10.29 -11.06 13.44
N LYS A 32 -10.74 -11.31 12.22
CA LYS A 32 -10.78 -10.32 11.12
C LYS A 32 -11.71 -9.15 11.44
N ILE A 33 -12.93 -9.42 11.90
CA ILE A 33 -13.88 -8.37 12.32
C ILE A 33 -13.30 -7.54 13.48
N SER A 34 -12.62 -8.19 14.44
CA SER A 34 -11.95 -7.48 15.54
C SER A 34 -10.85 -6.52 15.04
N LYS A 35 -10.05 -6.93 14.06
CA LYS A 35 -9.03 -6.06 13.43
C LYS A 35 -9.65 -4.87 12.71
N ILE A 36 -10.68 -5.09 11.89
CA ILE A 36 -11.39 -4.02 11.16
C ILE A 36 -11.98 -3.00 12.14
N ASN A 37 -12.58 -3.45 13.24
CA ASN A 37 -13.12 -2.56 14.28
C ASN A 37 -12.03 -1.75 15.00
N ALA A 38 -10.87 -2.35 15.29
CA ALA A 38 -9.74 -1.62 15.87
C ALA A 38 -9.18 -0.58 14.88
N GLY A 39 -9.02 -0.95 13.60
CA GLY A 39 -8.63 -0.04 12.52
C GLY A 39 -9.58 1.14 12.35
N LYS A 40 -10.89 0.88 12.43
CA LYS A 40 -11.93 1.90 12.41
C LYS A 40 -11.75 2.92 13.54
N MET A 41 -11.50 2.48 14.77
CA MET A 41 -11.30 3.38 15.91
C MET A 41 -10.09 4.32 15.70
N PHE A 42 -8.98 3.80 15.17
CA PHE A 42 -7.82 4.61 14.85
C PHE A 42 -8.09 5.59 13.69
N TYR A 43 -8.82 5.15 12.66
CA TYR A 43 -9.23 6.00 11.54
C TYR A 43 -10.13 7.16 11.99
N GLU A 44 -11.16 6.88 12.79
CA GLU A 44 -12.07 7.88 13.34
C GLU A 44 -11.34 8.89 14.23
N ALA A 45 -10.36 8.43 15.02
CA ALA A 45 -9.59 9.27 15.93
C ALA A 45 -8.51 10.14 15.24
N THR A 46 -7.96 9.70 14.09
CA THR A 46 -6.74 10.29 13.51
C THR A 46 -6.87 10.74 12.05
N CYS A 47 -7.67 10.06 11.23
CA CYS A 47 -7.72 10.25 9.78
C CYS A 47 -8.99 10.97 9.29
N LEU A 48 -10.12 10.70 9.94
CA LEU A 48 -11.47 11.10 9.49
C LEU A 48 -11.65 12.62 9.35
N SER A 49 -11.02 13.43 10.21
CA SER A 49 -11.12 14.89 10.14
C SER A 49 -10.62 15.49 8.83
N CYS A 50 -9.68 14.82 8.15
CA CYS A 50 -9.11 15.25 6.88
C CYS A 50 -9.61 14.40 5.70
N HIS A 51 -9.72 13.07 5.86
CA HIS A 51 -10.07 12.16 4.77
C HIS A 51 -11.57 11.88 4.61
N GLY A 52 -12.41 12.23 5.60
CA GLY A 52 -13.87 12.04 5.55
C GLY A 52 -14.31 10.61 5.88
N GLU A 53 -15.61 10.36 6.00
CA GLU A 53 -16.14 9.02 6.36
C GLU A 53 -15.88 7.96 5.28
N GLY A 54 -15.92 8.35 4.00
CA GLY A 54 -15.65 7.48 2.86
C GLY A 54 -14.20 7.48 2.38
N GLY A 55 -13.28 8.17 3.07
CA GLY A 55 -11.89 8.29 2.64
C GLY A 55 -11.68 9.07 1.34
N LEU A 56 -12.60 10.00 0.98
CA LEU A 56 -12.59 10.72 -0.29
C LEU A 56 -11.79 12.02 -0.27
N GLY A 57 -11.20 12.41 0.87
CA GLY A 57 -10.51 13.71 1.01
C GLY A 57 -11.48 14.88 1.22
N ASP A 58 -12.65 14.60 1.79
CA ASP A 58 -13.76 15.51 2.03
C ASP A 58 -14.08 15.72 3.52
N GLY A 59 -13.13 15.37 4.41
CA GLY A 59 -13.27 15.60 5.85
C GLY A 59 -13.40 17.10 6.20
N PRO A 60 -13.94 17.44 7.38
CA PRO A 60 -14.23 18.82 7.78
C PRO A 60 -13.01 19.77 7.80
N MET A 61 -11.79 19.25 7.84
CA MET A 61 -10.54 20.02 7.74
C MET A 61 -9.96 20.09 6.32
N ALA A 62 -10.46 19.29 5.37
CA ALA A 62 -9.84 19.11 4.05
C ALA A 62 -9.70 20.41 3.25
N GLU A 63 -10.66 21.34 3.37
CA GLU A 63 -10.63 22.65 2.70
C GLU A 63 -9.74 23.68 3.40
N MET A 64 -9.28 23.38 4.62
CA MET A 64 -8.36 24.22 5.40
C MET A 64 -6.89 23.82 5.22
N LEU A 65 -6.63 22.67 4.57
CA LEU A 65 -5.28 22.18 4.30
C LEU A 65 -4.67 22.89 3.08
N PRO A 66 -3.33 23.08 3.04
CA PRO A 66 -2.65 23.69 1.90
C PRO A 66 -2.75 22.87 0.61
N VAL A 67 -3.03 21.57 0.73
CA VAL A 67 -3.38 20.65 -0.35
C VAL A 67 -4.52 19.78 0.16
N ARG A 68 -5.60 19.65 -0.62
CA ARG A 68 -6.71 18.73 -0.29
C ARG A 68 -6.20 17.28 -0.33
N PRO A 69 -6.52 16.42 0.64
CA PRO A 69 -6.13 15.02 0.55
C PRO A 69 -6.77 14.35 -0.67
N PRO A 70 -6.07 13.46 -1.38
CA PRO A 70 -6.68 12.66 -2.44
C PRO A 70 -7.58 11.56 -1.85
N PRO A 71 -8.47 10.96 -2.65
CA PRO A 71 -9.20 9.76 -2.27
C PRO A 71 -8.23 8.63 -1.92
N LEU A 72 -8.38 8.02 -0.75
CA LEU A 72 -7.47 6.98 -0.25
C LEU A 72 -7.42 5.74 -1.18
N THR A 73 -8.51 5.47 -1.91
CA THR A 73 -8.60 4.40 -2.90
C THR A 73 -7.55 4.52 -4.02
N GLU A 74 -7.13 5.74 -4.37
CA GLU A 74 -6.08 5.99 -5.37
C GLU A 74 -4.71 5.50 -4.87
N HIS A 75 -4.44 5.56 -3.57
CA HIS A 75 -3.17 5.12 -3.01
C HIS A 75 -3.16 3.66 -2.54
N LEU A 76 -4.29 3.15 -2.03
CA LEU A 76 -4.40 1.75 -1.56
C LEU A 76 -4.01 0.73 -2.63
N ALA A 77 -4.36 0.97 -3.90
CA ALA A 77 -4.05 0.06 -4.99
C ALA A 77 -2.61 0.13 -5.49
N HIS A 78 -2.05 1.34 -5.54
CA HIS A 78 -0.79 1.63 -6.23
C HIS A 78 0.47 1.56 -5.35
N HIS A 79 0.32 1.33 -4.05
CA HIS A 79 1.43 1.21 -3.10
C HIS A 79 1.39 -0.12 -2.33
N PRO A 80 2.53 -0.82 -2.15
CA PRO A 80 2.61 -1.96 -1.25
C PRO A 80 2.37 -1.52 0.21
N ILE A 81 1.88 -2.45 1.03
CA ILE A 81 1.45 -2.17 2.42
C ILE A 81 2.55 -1.48 3.23
N ASP A 82 3.80 -1.90 3.13
CA ASP A 82 4.89 -1.28 3.91
C ASP A 82 5.22 0.15 3.45
N GLN A 83 4.98 0.49 2.18
CA GLN A 83 5.06 1.89 1.71
C GLN A 83 3.89 2.72 2.25
N LEU A 84 2.67 2.16 2.28
CA LEU A 84 1.52 2.82 2.91
C LEU A 84 1.75 3.05 4.42
N VAL A 85 2.32 2.07 5.12
CA VAL A 85 2.72 2.22 6.53
C VAL A 85 3.70 3.37 6.70
N GLN A 86 4.74 3.44 5.86
CA GLN A 86 5.70 4.54 5.92
C GLN A 86 5.05 5.91 5.64
N ILE A 87 4.24 6.03 4.58
CA ILE A 87 3.55 7.27 4.21
C ILE A 87 2.66 7.77 5.36
N ILE A 88 1.90 6.87 6.00
CA ILE A 88 1.01 7.23 7.11
C ILE A 88 1.81 7.60 8.36
N ARG A 89 2.87 6.85 8.68
CA ARG A 89 3.75 7.10 9.84
C ARG A 89 4.46 8.44 9.75
N ASP A 90 5.14 8.69 8.63
CA ASP A 90 6.01 9.85 8.43
C ASP A 90 5.21 11.10 8.01
N GLY A 91 3.99 10.93 7.50
CA GLY A 91 3.15 11.98 6.94
C GLY A 91 3.61 12.45 5.55
N VAL A 92 2.87 13.39 4.98
CA VAL A 92 3.15 14.02 3.68
C VAL A 92 3.12 15.55 3.85
N PRO A 93 4.28 16.18 4.16
CA PRO A 93 4.37 17.62 4.32
C PRO A 93 3.97 18.39 3.05
N PRO A 94 3.33 19.57 3.17
CA PRO A 94 2.90 20.24 4.39
C PRO A 94 1.47 19.88 4.86
N ALA A 95 0.78 18.97 4.18
CA ALA A 95 -0.68 18.77 4.33
C ALA A 95 -1.08 17.64 5.28
N MET A 96 -0.32 16.54 5.32
CA MET A 96 -0.58 15.40 6.19
C MET A 96 0.52 15.31 7.26
N PRO A 97 0.21 15.48 8.56
CA PRO A 97 1.19 15.33 9.63
C PRO A 97 1.54 13.85 9.87
N PRO A 98 2.70 13.56 10.50
CA PRO A 98 3.00 12.23 11.02
C PRO A 98 2.00 11.83 12.12
N THR A 99 1.74 10.53 12.24
CA THR A 99 0.81 9.98 13.24
C THR A 99 1.55 9.47 14.49
N PRO A 100 0.92 9.51 15.70
CA PRO A 100 1.46 8.84 16.89
C PRO A 100 1.25 7.30 16.88
N LEU A 101 0.54 6.75 15.90
CA LEU A 101 0.26 5.32 15.79
C LEU A 101 1.53 4.50 15.47
N THR A 102 1.59 3.30 16.01
CA THR A 102 2.61 2.29 15.67
C THR A 102 2.33 1.65 14.31
N ASP A 103 3.36 1.09 13.66
CA ASP A 103 3.25 0.40 12.37
C ASP A 103 2.15 -0.67 12.34
N ASP A 104 1.88 -1.38 13.44
CA ASP A 104 0.82 -2.38 13.53
C ASP A 104 -0.58 -1.75 13.62
N GLU A 105 -0.72 -0.64 14.35
CA GLU A 105 -1.97 0.13 14.39
C GLU A 105 -2.27 0.79 13.03
N ILE A 106 -1.22 1.24 12.32
CA ILE A 106 -1.33 1.73 10.95
C ILE A 106 -1.78 0.62 9.99
N ARG A 107 -1.28 -0.62 10.13
CA ARG A 107 -1.79 -1.77 9.36
C ARG A 107 -3.27 -2.03 9.62
N LEU A 108 -3.74 -1.88 10.86
CA LEU A 108 -5.18 -1.97 11.17
C LEU A 108 -5.98 -0.85 10.47
N VAL A 109 -5.45 0.38 10.41
CA VAL A 109 -6.08 1.48 9.65
C VAL A 109 -6.14 1.16 8.15
N ILE A 110 -5.08 0.59 7.57
CA ILE A 110 -5.07 0.15 6.16
C ILE A 110 -6.11 -0.94 5.92
N ASP A 111 -6.17 -1.97 6.78
CA ASP A 111 -7.19 -3.05 6.73
C ASP A 111 -8.62 -2.47 6.78
N TYR A 112 -8.88 -1.48 7.63
CA TYR A 112 -10.17 -0.77 7.67
C TYR A 112 -10.43 0.05 6.40
N THR A 113 -9.43 0.78 5.89
CA THR A 113 -9.60 1.66 4.72
C THR A 113 -9.94 0.85 3.46
N TRP A 114 -9.45 -0.39 3.34
CA TRP A 114 -9.88 -1.32 2.29
C TRP A 114 -11.38 -1.66 2.33
N THR A 115 -12.05 -1.54 3.48
CA THR A 115 -13.52 -1.72 3.60
C THR A 115 -14.33 -0.52 3.10
N LEU A 116 -13.68 0.62 2.85
CA LEU A 116 -14.29 1.80 2.24
C LEU A 116 -14.30 1.73 0.70
N VAL A 117 -13.51 0.82 0.11
CA VAL A 117 -13.45 0.58 -1.33
C VAL A 117 -14.71 -0.18 -1.76
N PRO A 118 -15.50 0.30 -2.74
CA PRO A 118 -16.65 -0.46 -3.23
C PRO A 118 -16.23 -1.78 -3.87
N ASP A 119 -16.98 -2.87 -3.63
CA ASP A 119 -16.69 -4.21 -4.17
C ASP A 119 -16.45 -4.21 -5.69
N SER A 120 -17.16 -3.37 -6.44
CA SER A 120 -17.00 -3.22 -7.89
C SER A 120 -15.63 -2.70 -8.32
N LEU A 121 -14.96 -1.92 -7.47
CA LEU A 121 -13.62 -1.38 -7.70
C LEU A 121 -12.56 -2.36 -7.17
N VAL A 122 -12.84 -3.11 -6.09
CA VAL A 122 -11.91 -4.10 -5.53
C VAL A 122 -11.46 -5.14 -6.56
N GLU A 123 -12.34 -5.63 -7.44
CA GLU A 123 -11.95 -6.60 -8.47
C GLU A 123 -11.04 -5.99 -9.56
N GLU A 124 -11.24 -4.74 -9.93
CA GLU A 124 -10.39 -4.00 -10.89
C GLU A 124 -9.00 -3.72 -10.29
N LEU A 125 -8.95 -3.23 -9.05
CA LEU A 125 -7.70 -2.97 -8.32
C LEU A 125 -6.89 -4.25 -8.10
N ARG A 126 -7.57 -5.39 -7.85
CA ARG A 126 -6.92 -6.70 -7.68
C ARG A 126 -6.30 -7.22 -8.97
N GLU A 127 -6.88 -6.94 -10.13
CA GLU A 127 -6.25 -7.32 -11.40
C GLU A 127 -4.97 -6.50 -11.63
N MET A 128 -5.01 -5.18 -11.43
CA MET A 128 -3.81 -4.33 -11.54
C MET A 128 -2.69 -4.77 -10.57
N GLN A 129 -3.03 -5.20 -9.35
CA GLN A 129 -2.04 -5.73 -8.40
C GLN A 129 -1.42 -7.06 -8.87
N ARG A 130 -2.19 -7.96 -9.50
CA ARG A 130 -1.65 -9.21 -10.10
C ARG A 130 -0.72 -8.91 -11.28
N GLU A 131 -1.05 -7.93 -12.11
CA GLU A 131 -0.19 -7.53 -13.23
C GLU A 131 1.16 -6.97 -12.75
N VAL A 132 1.18 -6.19 -11.66
CA VAL A 132 2.42 -5.72 -11.03
C VAL A 132 3.24 -6.89 -10.47
N GLU A 133 2.61 -7.87 -9.81
CA GLU A 133 3.30 -9.05 -9.27
C GLU A 133 3.89 -9.96 -10.38
N LEU A 134 3.18 -10.12 -11.50
CA LEU A 134 3.66 -10.84 -12.68
C LEU A 134 4.72 -10.06 -13.48
N GLY A 135 4.74 -8.72 -13.37
CA GLY A 135 5.65 -7.82 -14.05
C GLY A 135 7.06 -7.74 -13.44
N VAL A 136 7.26 -8.16 -12.18
CA VAL A 136 8.58 -8.15 -11.52
C VAL A 136 9.39 -9.40 -11.91
N SER A 137 9.82 -9.45 -13.17
CA SER A 137 10.74 -10.49 -13.67
C SER A 137 11.75 -10.01 -14.72
N THR A 138 12.19 -8.74 -14.63
CA THR A 138 13.34 -8.24 -15.42
C THR A 138 14.36 -7.51 -14.55
N ASP A 139 15.14 -8.27 -13.77
CA ASP A 139 16.55 -7.94 -13.59
C ASP A 139 17.38 -9.18 -13.25
N THR A 140 17.80 -9.89 -14.30
CA THR A 140 18.91 -10.86 -14.23
C THR A 140 19.63 -10.89 -15.56
N GLN A 141 20.88 -10.39 -15.50
CA GLN A 141 22.00 -10.80 -16.35
C GLN A 141 21.96 -10.42 -17.85
N LYS A 142 22.70 -9.35 -18.18
CA LYS A 142 23.41 -9.27 -19.46
C LYS A 142 24.85 -8.77 -19.29
N ASP A 143 25.68 -9.64 -18.73
CA ASP A 143 27.13 -9.51 -18.86
C ASP A 143 27.61 -10.08 -20.21
N THR A 144 28.47 -9.30 -20.88
CA THR A 144 29.56 -9.72 -21.81
C THR A 144 29.34 -9.90 -23.34
N ILE A 145 30.32 -9.31 -24.07
CA ILE A 145 30.90 -9.61 -25.41
C ILE A 145 30.35 -8.94 -26.70
N ASN A 146 31.13 -7.92 -27.13
CA ASN A 146 31.63 -7.51 -28.47
C ASN A 146 30.80 -7.57 -29.77
N GLY A 147 30.98 -6.51 -30.59
CA GLY A 147 31.65 -6.67 -31.89
C GLY A 147 31.24 -5.69 -33.02
N GLN A 148 32.21 -4.94 -33.57
CA GLN A 148 32.26 -4.21 -34.87
C GLN A 148 31.11 -3.21 -35.19
N GLU A 149 31.39 -1.89 -35.34
CA GLU A 149 31.82 -1.20 -36.60
C GLU A 149 30.76 -1.31 -37.71
N ASP A 150 30.16 -0.21 -38.19
CA ASP A 150 30.79 0.61 -39.23
C ASP A 150 30.31 2.08 -39.37
N SER A 151 31.02 2.82 -40.23
CA SER A 151 31.34 4.25 -40.20
C SER A 151 30.58 5.15 -41.19
N SER A 152 30.64 6.48 -40.93
CA SER A 152 30.43 7.61 -41.90
C SER A 152 28.99 7.86 -42.39
N SER A 153 28.46 9.09 -42.60
CA SER A 153 28.90 10.49 -42.41
C SER A 153 27.61 11.40 -42.33
N SER A 154 27.55 12.75 -42.37
CA SER A 154 28.47 13.85 -42.72
C SER A 154 28.05 15.19 -42.06
N SER A 155 29.00 16.13 -41.96
CA SER A 155 28.91 17.61 -42.05
C SER A 155 27.60 18.38 -41.74
N MET A 156 27.66 19.34 -40.81
CA MET A 156 27.94 20.78 -41.10
C MET A 156 28.02 21.66 -39.83
N SER A 157 29.07 22.51 -39.81
CA SER A 157 29.25 23.88 -39.28
C SER A 157 28.17 24.56 -38.40
N GLY A 158 28.51 25.39 -37.39
CA GLY A 158 29.81 25.86 -36.89
C GLY A 158 29.68 27.09 -35.96
N MET A 159 30.82 27.63 -35.47
CA MET A 159 31.02 28.92 -34.73
C MET A 159 30.34 29.03 -33.34
N THR A 160 31.03 28.91 -32.19
CA THR A 160 32.09 29.76 -31.58
C THR A 160 31.69 31.20 -31.24
N HIS A 161 31.55 31.51 -29.93
CA HIS A 161 32.43 32.48 -29.27
C HIS A 161 32.49 32.23 -27.75
N SER A 162 33.69 32.37 -27.19
CA SER A 162 33.97 32.35 -25.75
C SER A 162 34.36 33.75 -25.30
N GLU A 163 33.90 34.19 -24.12
CA GLU A 163 34.48 35.25 -23.26
C GLU A 163 33.59 35.26 -21.98
N GLN A 164 33.96 34.69 -20.83
CA GLN A 164 35.03 35.00 -19.86
C GLN A 164 34.84 36.29 -19.03
N MET A 165 35.23 36.16 -17.74
CA MET A 165 35.61 37.22 -16.77
C MET A 165 34.53 37.82 -15.84
N GLU A 166 34.29 37.13 -14.71
CA GLU A 166 34.65 37.53 -13.30
C GLU A 166 34.27 38.94 -12.72
N PRO A 167 34.28 39.13 -11.38
CA PRO A 167 33.20 39.84 -10.68
C PRO A 167 33.50 41.30 -10.28
N SER A 168 32.52 41.95 -9.64
CA SER A 168 32.72 43.18 -8.88
C SER A 168 31.97 43.18 -7.55
N ASP A 169 32.70 43.55 -6.49
CA ASP A 169 32.23 43.62 -5.10
C ASP A 169 31.48 44.93 -4.77
N THR A 170 30.92 44.95 -3.55
CA THR A 170 30.57 46.12 -2.71
C THR A 170 29.27 46.90 -3.02
N ASN A 171 28.35 46.89 -2.04
CA ASN A 171 27.96 48.04 -1.18
C ASN A 171 26.80 47.53 -0.29
N LYS A 172 26.95 47.22 1.01
CA LYS A 172 27.17 48.07 2.20
C LYS A 172 26.11 49.18 2.40
N ASN A 173 25.46 49.10 3.58
CA ASN A 173 24.54 50.05 4.22
C ASN A 173 23.17 50.28 3.57
#